data_AF-A0A959FBX6-F1
#
_entry.id   AF-A0A959FBX6-F1
#
_cell.length_a   1.000
_cell.length_b   1.000
_cell.length_c   1.000
_cell.angle_alpha   90.00
_cell.angle_beta   90.00
_cell.angle_gamma   90.00
#
_symmetry.space_group_name_H-M   'P 1'
#
loop_
_entity.id
_entity.type
_entity.pdbx_description
1 polymer ?
#
loop_
_entity_poly.entity_id
_entity_poly.type
_entity_poly.pdbx_seq_one_letter_code
_entity_poly.pdbx_strand_id
1 'polypeptide(L)'
;MSRKKASCGEELLQKISAAKAKRIEIQRQGQRDREPNLMQLSHALDEYYILEKLRTYCSYLSYRLMVNDALIGYEKQDFRLLPYILEIVHQETNWHPAVKIFYQLSQLLDIPSTEQQSFAGKQTTFTSIEKLLDQYYSVLSSDDLTEIHSHLTNYSTYQLNNGRYEFLSKNIMHNQRVITLQEQEGEAFEISAGVYTNLVRLILKTAQGNNTDPDGRPIVGQDTEVFNRAHQFADRYQDKLPGAVREKYYAYGKALIYFRSGNYEAAFQWIKDLDRIRELFINFDIKVLRLQLLLEMDIIDDRRLEREGMIMEDEIESLRSMLKYDKYNSPKLAYQSEYFQEFLNLFRKLYHFYNKHAWMFRFGDAVYHHQRKVLLAEMLACRYPYQQWFLAKLEAIK
;
A
#
# COMPACT_ATOMS: atom_id res chain seq x y z
N MET A 1 28.17 -12.98 12.56
CA MET A 1 27.81 -11.67 11.96
C MET A 1 28.33 -11.64 10.53
N SER A 2 27.45 -11.83 9.54
CA SER A 2 27.81 -11.63 8.13
C SER A 2 28.03 -10.13 7.90
N ARG A 3 29.08 -9.73 7.18
CA ARG A 3 29.28 -8.30 6.83
C ARG A 3 28.13 -7.87 5.92
N LYS A 4 27.42 -6.79 6.28
CA LYS A 4 26.41 -6.17 5.41
C LYS A 4 27.08 -5.85 4.07
N LYS A 5 26.48 -6.35 2.99
CA LYS A 5 26.95 -6.06 1.63
C LYS A 5 26.70 -4.58 1.37
N ALA A 6 27.70 -3.88 0.84
CA ALA A 6 27.57 -2.48 0.48
C ALA A 6 26.43 -2.30 -0.54
N SER A 7 25.73 -1.17 -0.49
CA SER A 7 24.70 -0.87 -1.49
C SER A 7 25.34 -0.75 -2.89
N CYS A 8 24.56 -0.96 -3.96
CA CYS A 8 25.10 -0.80 -5.32
C CYS A 8 25.68 0.62 -5.52
N GLY A 9 25.03 1.65 -4.97
CA GLY A 9 25.57 3.02 -4.97
C GLY A 9 26.94 3.13 -4.28
N GLU A 10 27.12 2.49 -3.12
CA GLU A 10 28.40 2.45 -2.41
C GLU A 10 29.48 1.67 -3.19
N GLU A 11 29.13 0.54 -3.79
CA GLU A 11 30.04 -0.23 -4.64
C GLU A 11 30.50 0.61 -5.85
N LEU A 12 29.59 1.35 -6.48
CA LEU A 12 29.93 2.27 -7.59
C LEU A 12 30.80 3.45 -7.11
N LEU A 13 30.55 4.01 -5.92
CA LEU A 13 31.43 5.04 -5.33
C LEU A 13 32.84 4.50 -5.03
N GLN A 14 32.96 3.25 -4.60
CA GLN A 14 34.25 2.58 -4.43
C GLN A 14 34.96 2.41 -5.79
N LYS A 15 34.24 2.01 -6.85
CA LYS A 15 34.79 1.94 -8.22
C LYS A 15 35.29 3.31 -8.70
N ILE A 16 34.52 4.38 -8.49
CA ILE A 16 34.93 5.75 -8.83
C ILE A 16 36.22 6.12 -8.07
N SER A 17 36.26 5.84 -6.77
CA SER A 17 37.42 6.13 -5.93
C SER A 17 38.67 5.38 -6.39
N ALA A 18 38.54 4.10 -6.71
CA ALA A 18 39.62 3.27 -7.24
C ALA A 18 40.11 3.77 -8.62
N ALA A 19 39.19 4.07 -9.54
CA ALA A 19 39.52 4.60 -10.87
C ALA A 19 40.24 5.96 -10.78
N LYS A 20 39.82 6.82 -9.85
CA LYS A 20 40.44 8.12 -9.58
C LYS A 20 41.84 7.96 -8.95
N ALA A 21 42.01 7.06 -8.00
CA ALA A 21 43.31 6.77 -7.40
C ALA A 21 44.32 6.27 -8.44
N LYS A 22 43.89 5.33 -9.32
CA LYS A 22 44.71 4.83 -10.43
C LYS A 22 45.12 5.94 -11.40
N ARG A 23 44.19 6.84 -11.76
CA ARG A 23 44.49 8.01 -12.58
C ARG A 23 45.56 8.90 -11.94
N ILE A 24 45.42 9.23 -10.65
CA ILE A 24 46.35 10.08 -9.91
C ILE A 24 47.74 9.44 -9.88
N GLU A 25 47.82 8.14 -9.67
CA GLU A 25 49.08 7.40 -9.65
C GLU A 25 49.80 7.47 -11.01
N ILE A 26 49.10 7.19 -12.11
CA ILE A 26 49.66 7.30 -13.47
C ILE A 26 50.15 8.72 -13.74
N GLN A 27 49.38 9.73 -13.34
CA GLN A 27 49.75 11.14 -13.51
C GLN A 27 51.00 11.50 -12.70
N ARG A 28 51.13 11.00 -11.47
CA ARG A 28 52.31 11.22 -10.60
C ARG A 28 53.57 10.59 -11.17
N GLN A 29 53.46 9.46 -11.85
CA GLN A 29 54.59 8.80 -12.51
C GLN A 29 55.11 9.56 -13.74
N GLY A 30 54.39 10.56 -14.24
CA GLY A 30 54.82 11.40 -15.37
C GLY A 30 54.92 10.66 -16.71
N GLN A 31 54.35 9.45 -16.79
CA GLN A 31 54.39 8.59 -17.97
C GLN A 31 53.40 9.10 -19.02
N ARG A 32 53.87 9.95 -19.94
CA ARG A 32 53.07 10.55 -21.01
C ARG A 32 52.59 9.53 -22.07
N ASP A 33 53.21 8.37 -22.10
CA ASP A 33 52.93 7.25 -22.99
C ASP A 33 51.84 6.30 -22.47
N ARG A 34 51.36 6.48 -21.24
CA ARG A 34 50.29 5.67 -20.65
C ARG A 34 48.94 6.39 -20.63
N GLU A 35 47.87 5.65 -20.93
CA GLU A 35 46.49 6.14 -20.82
C GLU A 35 46.16 6.40 -19.33
N PRO A 36 45.67 7.61 -18.97
CA PRO A 36 45.50 8.03 -17.58
C PRO A 36 44.23 7.51 -16.89
N ASN A 37 43.67 6.39 -17.34
CA ASN A 37 42.47 5.76 -16.81
C ASN A 37 41.20 6.64 -16.88
N LEU A 38 41.11 7.54 -17.87
CA LEU A 38 40.01 8.49 -18.00
C LEU A 38 38.70 7.80 -18.39
N MET A 39 38.78 6.84 -19.31
CA MET A 39 37.60 6.13 -19.80
C MET A 39 36.93 5.32 -18.68
N GLN A 40 37.72 4.58 -17.90
CA GLN A 40 37.20 3.81 -16.76
C GLN A 40 36.58 4.72 -15.69
N LEU A 41 37.20 5.88 -15.43
CA LEU A 41 36.64 6.86 -14.51
C LEU A 41 35.32 7.44 -15.04
N SER A 42 35.23 7.76 -16.34
CA SER A 42 34.00 8.24 -16.98
C SER A 42 32.88 7.21 -16.84
N HIS A 43 33.10 5.96 -17.25
CA HIS A 43 32.09 4.91 -17.16
C HIS A 43 31.62 4.67 -15.71
N ALA A 44 32.54 4.70 -14.74
CA ALA A 44 32.17 4.53 -13.34
C ALA A 44 31.30 5.69 -12.81
N LEU A 45 31.58 6.93 -13.27
CA LEU A 45 30.77 8.10 -12.96
C LEU A 45 29.39 8.02 -13.62
N ASP A 46 29.33 7.60 -14.88
CA ASP A 46 28.09 7.46 -15.65
C ASP A 46 27.17 6.39 -15.04
N GLU A 47 27.70 5.20 -14.73
CA GLU A 47 26.95 4.12 -14.05
C GLU A 47 26.33 4.61 -12.73
N TYR A 48 27.13 5.26 -11.88
CA TYR A 48 26.66 5.79 -10.59
C TYR A 48 25.57 6.84 -10.79
N TYR A 49 25.83 7.82 -11.67
CA TYR A 49 24.91 8.92 -11.89
C TYR A 49 23.58 8.46 -12.46
N ILE A 50 23.61 7.55 -13.44
CA ILE A 50 22.43 6.95 -14.05
C ILE A 50 21.60 6.20 -13.00
N LEU A 51 22.24 5.34 -12.19
CA LEU A 51 21.55 4.58 -11.15
C LEU A 51 20.83 5.51 -10.16
N GLU A 52 21.54 6.49 -9.60
CA GLU A 52 20.98 7.38 -8.58
C GLU A 52 19.85 8.27 -9.16
N LYS A 53 19.95 8.67 -10.43
CA LYS A 53 18.86 9.37 -11.11
C LYS A 53 17.62 8.49 -11.30
N LEU A 54 17.81 7.23 -11.70
CA LEU A 54 16.70 6.29 -11.84
C LEU A 54 16.04 5.96 -10.49
N ARG A 55 16.82 5.77 -9.42
CA ARG A 55 16.30 5.56 -8.04
C ARG A 55 15.46 6.74 -7.58
N THR A 56 16.00 7.94 -7.71
CA THR A 56 15.29 9.18 -7.35
C THR A 56 14.00 9.33 -8.14
N TYR A 57 14.04 9.04 -9.45
CA TYR A 57 12.85 9.12 -10.29
C TYR A 57 11.81 8.04 -9.96
N CYS A 58 12.22 6.79 -9.71
CA CYS A 58 11.33 5.72 -9.27
C CYS A 58 10.67 6.05 -7.92
N SER A 59 11.43 6.63 -6.99
CA SER A 59 10.89 7.16 -5.74
C SER A 59 9.82 8.21 -5.98
N TYR A 60 10.08 9.21 -6.83
CA TYR A 60 9.09 10.21 -7.22
C TYR A 60 7.83 9.58 -7.82
N LEU A 61 7.97 8.69 -8.81
CA LEU A 61 6.83 8.00 -9.42
C LEU A 61 6.05 7.17 -8.39
N SER A 62 6.76 6.45 -7.53
CA SER A 62 6.15 5.64 -6.48
C SER A 62 5.40 6.48 -5.44
N TYR A 63 5.88 7.68 -5.11
CA TYR A 63 5.16 8.62 -4.25
C TYR A 63 3.90 9.12 -4.95
N ARG A 64 3.99 9.54 -6.23
CA ARG A 64 2.82 9.98 -7.01
C ARG A 64 1.71 8.95 -7.11
N LEU A 65 2.05 7.65 -7.08
CA LEU A 65 1.05 6.57 -7.05
C LEU A 65 0.25 6.53 -5.74
N MET A 66 0.78 7.06 -4.64
CA MET A 66 0.23 6.91 -3.30
C MET A 66 -0.27 8.20 -2.66
N VAL A 67 0.33 9.34 -2.99
CA VAL A 67 0.02 10.64 -2.40
C VAL A 67 -0.53 11.60 -3.43
N ASN A 68 -1.24 12.63 -2.96
CA ASN A 68 -1.79 13.66 -3.83
C ASN A 68 -0.65 14.41 -4.56
N ASP A 69 -0.80 14.63 -5.87
CA ASP A 69 0.17 15.40 -6.67
C ASP A 69 0.43 16.80 -6.09
N ALA A 70 -0.56 17.42 -5.42
CA ALA A 70 -0.40 18.72 -4.76
C ALA A 70 0.61 18.71 -3.59
N LEU A 71 0.93 17.54 -3.02
CA LEU A 71 1.99 17.41 -2.01
C LEU A 71 3.39 17.39 -2.63
N ILE A 72 3.49 17.06 -3.91
CA ILE A 72 4.75 16.93 -4.63
C ILE A 72 4.93 18.22 -5.42
N GLY A 73 5.66 19.17 -4.84
CA GLY A 73 5.89 20.50 -5.43
C GLY A 73 6.81 20.52 -6.65
N TYR A 74 6.88 19.43 -7.41
CA TYR A 74 7.72 19.26 -8.59
C TYR A 74 7.11 18.23 -9.56
N GLU A 75 7.42 18.37 -10.84
CA GLU A 75 6.87 17.60 -11.95
C GLU A 75 7.94 16.74 -12.65
N LYS A 76 7.51 15.90 -13.60
CA LYS A 76 8.43 15.04 -14.38
C LYS A 76 9.49 15.86 -15.11
N GLN A 77 9.10 17.02 -15.62
CA GLN A 77 9.96 17.92 -16.38
C GLN A 77 11.07 18.58 -15.53
N ASP A 78 10.96 18.57 -14.20
CA ASP A 78 12.04 19.01 -13.32
C ASP A 78 13.24 18.05 -13.31
N PHE A 79 13.04 16.80 -13.75
CA PHE A 79 14.09 15.80 -13.93
C PHE A 79 14.83 15.99 -15.26
N ARG A 80 15.47 17.14 -15.45
CA ARG A 80 16.03 17.63 -16.74
C ARG A 80 16.83 16.61 -17.57
N LEU A 81 17.67 15.79 -16.92
CA LEU A 81 18.55 14.84 -17.61
C LEU A 81 17.93 13.46 -17.80
N LEU A 82 16.78 13.21 -17.20
CA LEU A 82 16.16 11.90 -17.20
C LEU A 82 15.73 11.42 -18.59
N PRO A 83 15.17 12.24 -19.51
CA PRO A 83 14.82 11.76 -20.85
C PRO A 83 16.01 11.13 -21.57
N TYR A 84 17.18 11.77 -21.50
CA TYR A 84 18.42 11.24 -22.08
C TYR A 84 18.91 9.98 -21.38
N ILE A 85 18.80 9.91 -20.05
CA ILE A 85 19.17 8.72 -19.29
C ILE A 85 18.30 7.52 -19.69
N LEU A 86 16.98 7.72 -19.81
CA LEU A 86 16.07 6.66 -20.23
C LEU A 86 16.38 6.16 -21.65
N GLU A 87 16.72 7.07 -22.57
CA GLU A 87 17.13 6.72 -23.93
C GLU A 87 18.44 5.92 -23.95
N ILE A 88 19.47 6.38 -23.25
CA ILE A 88 20.78 5.70 -23.17
C ILE A 88 20.63 4.29 -22.57
N VAL A 89 19.88 4.16 -21.47
CA VAL A 89 19.66 2.86 -20.82
C VAL A 89 18.82 1.93 -21.68
N HIS A 90 17.95 2.46 -22.54
CA HIS A 90 17.21 1.65 -23.50
C HIS A 90 18.09 1.09 -24.62
N GLN A 91 19.04 1.89 -25.13
CA GLN A 91 19.89 1.52 -26.26
C GLN A 91 21.02 0.55 -25.86
N GLU A 92 21.56 0.68 -24.66
CA GLU A 92 22.66 -0.15 -24.18
C GLU A 92 22.20 -1.33 -23.32
N THR A 93 22.78 -2.51 -23.56
CA THR A 93 22.38 -3.77 -22.88
C THR A 93 23.30 -4.16 -21.73
N ASN A 94 24.47 -3.54 -21.61
CA ASN A 94 25.55 -3.95 -20.69
C ASN A 94 25.58 -3.16 -19.37
N TRP A 95 24.43 -2.71 -18.90
CA TRP A 95 24.33 -2.05 -17.59
C TRP A 95 24.39 -3.02 -16.41
N HIS A 96 24.80 -2.47 -15.26
CA HIS A 96 24.65 -3.13 -13.96
C HIS A 96 23.19 -3.59 -13.74
N PRO A 97 22.94 -4.77 -13.14
CA PRO A 97 21.58 -5.27 -12.90
C PRO A 97 20.63 -4.28 -12.22
N ALA A 98 21.14 -3.51 -11.25
CA ALA A 98 20.34 -2.49 -10.56
C ALA A 98 19.80 -1.43 -11.54
N VAL A 99 20.63 -0.93 -12.47
CA VAL A 99 20.21 0.06 -13.48
C VAL A 99 19.10 -0.53 -14.37
N LYS A 100 19.22 -1.79 -14.79
CA LYS A 100 18.19 -2.47 -15.59
C LYS A 100 16.86 -2.59 -14.84
N ILE A 101 16.92 -2.95 -13.56
CA ILE A 101 15.73 -3.10 -12.73
C ILE A 101 15.07 -1.74 -12.48
N PHE A 102 15.84 -0.72 -12.09
CA PHE A 102 15.29 0.63 -11.86
C PHE A 102 14.76 1.27 -13.14
N TYR A 103 15.37 1.00 -14.30
CA TYR A 103 14.79 1.39 -15.59
C TYR A 103 13.42 0.74 -15.81
N GLN A 104 13.28 -0.59 -15.63
CA GLN A 104 11.98 -1.25 -15.76
C GLN A 104 10.97 -0.80 -14.69
N LEU A 105 11.41 -0.49 -13.47
CA LEU A 105 10.56 0.10 -12.43
C LEU A 105 10.04 1.47 -12.87
N SER A 106 10.88 2.31 -13.47
CA SER A 106 10.44 3.61 -13.98
C SER A 106 9.35 3.45 -15.03
N GLN A 107 9.49 2.47 -15.93
CA GLN A 107 8.47 2.13 -16.92
C GLN A 107 7.22 1.56 -16.28
N LEU A 108 7.33 0.76 -15.22
CA LEU A 108 6.20 0.17 -14.51
C LEU A 108 5.38 1.25 -13.78
N LEU A 109 6.07 2.08 -13.00
CA LEU A 109 5.50 3.09 -12.12
C LEU A 109 5.00 4.34 -12.86
N ASP A 110 5.48 4.58 -14.07
CA ASP A 110 4.97 5.67 -14.90
C ASP A 110 3.58 5.34 -15.47
N ILE A 111 2.55 5.56 -14.66
CA ILE A 111 1.14 5.37 -15.02
C ILE A 111 0.56 6.74 -15.44
N PRO A 112 0.09 6.90 -16.70
CA PRO A 112 -0.55 8.13 -17.15
C PRO A 112 -1.83 8.41 -16.36
N SER A 113 -2.09 9.68 -16.07
CA SER A 113 -3.28 10.13 -15.33
C SER A 113 -4.60 9.84 -16.05
N THR A 114 -4.56 9.64 -17.38
CA THR A 114 -5.74 9.64 -18.25
C THR A 114 -6.00 8.33 -18.97
N GLU A 115 -5.12 7.32 -18.88
CA GLU A 115 -5.17 6.23 -19.85
C GLU A 115 -5.02 4.81 -19.28
N GLN A 116 -5.93 3.97 -19.80
CA GLN A 116 -5.86 2.53 -19.92
C GLN A 116 -4.61 2.11 -20.70
N GLN A 117 -3.40 2.41 -20.21
CA GLN A 117 -2.24 1.67 -20.69
C GLN A 117 -2.57 0.18 -20.56
N SER A 118 -2.26 -0.59 -21.61
CA SER A 118 -2.56 -2.01 -21.66
C SER A 118 -2.03 -2.66 -20.38
N PHE A 119 -2.96 -3.05 -19.50
CA PHE A 119 -2.66 -3.71 -18.25
C PHE A 119 -1.71 -4.90 -18.47
N ALA A 120 -1.86 -5.59 -19.61
CA ALA A 120 -0.98 -6.68 -20.04
C ALA A 120 0.49 -6.25 -20.22
N GLY A 121 0.74 -5.05 -20.77
CA GLY A 121 2.08 -4.50 -20.91
C GLY A 121 2.76 -4.30 -19.55
N LYS A 122 2.06 -3.65 -18.61
CA LYS A 122 2.58 -3.44 -17.25
C LYS A 122 2.76 -4.73 -16.48
N GLN A 123 1.85 -5.70 -16.64
CA GLN A 123 1.98 -7.02 -16.04
C GLN A 123 3.21 -7.78 -16.57
N THR A 124 3.51 -7.62 -17.86
CA THR A 124 4.74 -8.15 -18.48
C THR A 124 5.97 -7.50 -17.87
N THR A 125 6.00 -6.17 -17.73
CA THR A 125 7.11 -5.44 -17.07
C THR A 125 7.29 -5.89 -15.62
N PHE A 126 6.20 -6.03 -14.85
CA PHE A 126 6.25 -6.51 -13.48
C PHE A 126 6.89 -7.90 -13.38
N THR A 127 6.44 -8.84 -14.23
CA THR A 127 6.95 -10.21 -14.26
C THR A 127 8.41 -10.25 -14.72
N SER A 128 8.81 -9.36 -15.63
CA SER A 128 10.21 -9.20 -16.04
C SER A 128 11.09 -8.73 -14.87
N ILE A 129 10.62 -7.79 -14.06
CA ILE A 129 11.34 -7.35 -12.85
C ILE A 129 11.50 -8.50 -11.85
N GLU A 130 10.46 -9.30 -11.61
CA GLU A 130 10.54 -10.49 -10.74
C GLU A 130 11.62 -11.47 -11.24
N LYS A 131 11.67 -11.75 -12.55
CA LYS A 131 12.72 -12.60 -13.14
C LYS A 131 14.12 -12.03 -12.96
N LEU A 132 14.29 -10.72 -13.11
CA LEU A 132 15.57 -10.05 -12.87
C LEU A 132 15.98 -10.14 -11.40
N LEU A 133 15.03 -10.01 -10.46
CA LEU A 133 15.30 -10.17 -9.04
C LEU A 133 15.76 -11.59 -8.72
N ASP A 134 15.09 -12.61 -9.25
CA ASP A 134 15.50 -14.00 -9.06
C ASP A 134 16.91 -14.27 -9.64
N GLN A 135 17.20 -13.71 -10.82
CA GLN A 135 18.49 -13.87 -11.48
C GLN A 135 19.63 -13.17 -10.73
N TYR A 136 19.39 -11.97 -10.19
CA TYR A 136 20.44 -11.10 -9.64
C TYR A 136 20.36 -10.93 -8.12
N TYR A 137 19.57 -11.73 -7.41
CA TYR A 137 19.36 -11.64 -5.96
C TYR A 137 20.68 -11.59 -5.17
N SER A 138 21.65 -12.44 -5.51
CA SER A 138 22.95 -12.51 -4.83
C SER A 138 23.90 -11.35 -5.18
N VAL A 139 23.63 -10.67 -6.29
CA VAL A 139 24.42 -9.53 -6.79
C VAL A 139 23.92 -8.21 -6.19
N LEU A 140 22.64 -8.09 -5.90
CA LEU A 140 22.07 -6.90 -5.28
C LEU A 140 22.36 -6.85 -3.77
N SER A 141 22.38 -5.64 -3.21
CA SER A 141 22.48 -5.43 -1.76
C SER A 141 21.12 -5.55 -1.07
N SER A 142 21.11 -5.66 0.27
CA SER A 142 19.86 -5.65 1.04
C SER A 142 19.09 -4.33 0.85
N ASP A 143 19.81 -3.20 0.76
CA ASP A 143 19.23 -1.88 0.58
C ASP A 143 18.56 -1.75 -0.79
N ASP A 144 19.23 -2.21 -1.86
CA ASP A 144 18.66 -2.18 -3.22
C ASP A 144 17.43 -3.09 -3.31
N LEU A 145 17.52 -4.31 -2.77
CA LEU A 145 16.41 -5.25 -2.75
C LEU A 145 15.22 -4.70 -1.96
N THR A 146 15.47 -4.04 -0.83
CA THR A 146 14.44 -3.42 0.00
C THR A 146 13.73 -2.30 -0.74
N GLU A 147 14.47 -1.42 -1.43
CA GLU A 147 13.90 -0.33 -2.22
C GLU A 147 13.08 -0.87 -3.41
N ILE A 148 13.63 -1.83 -4.16
CA ILE A 148 12.95 -2.45 -5.30
C ILE A 148 11.65 -3.12 -4.84
N HIS A 149 11.68 -3.93 -3.78
CA HIS A 149 10.47 -4.55 -3.26
C HIS A 149 9.48 -3.52 -2.74
N SER A 150 9.93 -2.43 -2.10
CA SER A 150 9.06 -1.34 -1.67
C SER A 150 8.30 -0.71 -2.85
N HIS A 151 8.96 -0.46 -3.99
CA HIS A 151 8.28 0.01 -5.20
C HIS A 151 7.25 -1.00 -5.73
N LEU A 152 7.58 -2.29 -5.72
CA LEU A 152 6.65 -3.35 -6.16
C LEU A 152 5.44 -3.48 -5.22
N THR A 153 5.62 -3.30 -3.89
CA THR A 153 4.50 -3.26 -2.93
C THR A 153 3.59 -2.06 -3.18
N ASN A 154 4.16 -0.89 -3.49
CA ASN A 154 3.37 0.29 -3.82
C ASN A 154 2.58 0.08 -5.10
N TYR A 155 3.23 -0.36 -6.18
CA TYR A 155 2.52 -0.69 -7.41
C TYR A 155 1.41 -1.73 -7.19
N SER A 156 1.70 -2.80 -6.45
CA SER A 156 0.71 -3.85 -6.16
C SER A 156 -0.46 -3.32 -5.31
N THR A 157 -0.20 -2.40 -4.39
CA THR A 157 -1.24 -1.75 -3.57
C THR A 157 -2.14 -0.87 -4.43
N TYR A 158 -1.54 -0.10 -5.34
CA TYR A 158 -2.29 0.68 -6.33
C TYR A 158 -3.19 -0.22 -7.18
N GLN A 159 -2.66 -1.34 -7.70
CA GLN A 159 -3.43 -2.29 -8.50
C GLN A 159 -4.58 -2.93 -7.71
N LEU A 160 -4.32 -3.36 -6.47
CA LEU A 160 -5.36 -3.89 -5.59
C LEU A 160 -6.48 -2.88 -5.36
N ASN A 161 -6.14 -1.61 -5.09
CA ASN A 161 -7.12 -0.55 -4.89
C ASN A 161 -7.96 -0.25 -6.14
N ASN A 162 -7.48 -0.66 -7.32
CA ASN A 162 -8.20 -0.63 -8.58
C ASN A 162 -8.88 -1.98 -8.93
N GLY A 163 -9.05 -2.88 -7.96
CA GLY A 163 -9.77 -4.14 -8.13
C GLY A 163 -8.98 -5.30 -8.74
N ARG A 164 -7.66 -5.16 -8.94
CA ARG A 164 -6.80 -6.19 -9.55
C ARG A 164 -6.27 -7.16 -8.49
N TYR A 165 -7.10 -8.11 -8.06
CA TYR A 165 -6.79 -9.07 -7.00
C TYR A 165 -5.69 -10.08 -7.32
N GLU A 166 -5.31 -10.23 -8.58
CA GLU A 166 -4.15 -11.02 -9.01
C GLU A 166 -2.82 -10.52 -8.40
N PHE A 167 -2.79 -9.27 -7.92
CA PHE A 167 -1.64 -8.70 -7.20
C PHE A 167 -1.64 -9.00 -5.69
N LEU A 168 -2.67 -9.65 -5.13
CA LEU A 168 -2.80 -9.85 -3.68
C LEU A 168 -1.64 -10.69 -3.13
N SER A 169 -1.40 -11.87 -3.72
CA SER A 169 -0.31 -12.77 -3.31
C SER A 169 1.07 -12.12 -3.52
N LYS A 170 1.25 -11.44 -4.65
CA LYS A 170 2.47 -10.70 -4.97
C LYS A 170 2.76 -9.60 -3.97
N ASN A 171 1.73 -8.86 -3.55
CA ASN A 171 1.87 -7.79 -2.55
C ASN A 171 2.28 -8.35 -1.18
N ILE A 172 1.66 -9.45 -0.73
CA ILE A 172 2.05 -10.13 0.51
C ILE A 172 3.51 -10.59 0.42
N MET A 173 3.87 -11.27 -0.69
CA MET A 173 5.22 -11.76 -0.91
C MET A 173 6.26 -10.64 -0.83
N HIS A 174 6.07 -9.53 -1.56
CA HIS A 174 7.05 -8.45 -1.56
C HIS A 174 7.16 -7.73 -0.21
N ASN A 175 6.05 -7.52 0.52
CA ASN A 175 6.12 -6.99 1.89
C ASN A 175 6.87 -7.94 2.84
N GLN A 176 6.64 -9.25 2.73
CA GLN A 176 7.39 -10.24 3.51
C GLN A 176 8.88 -10.24 3.16
N ARG A 177 9.24 -10.04 1.89
CA ARG A 177 10.64 -9.89 1.46
C ARG A 177 11.29 -8.66 2.09
N VAL A 178 10.61 -7.52 2.11
CA VAL A 178 11.09 -6.31 2.81
C VAL A 178 11.37 -6.62 4.28
N ILE A 179 10.42 -7.21 5.00
CA ILE A 179 10.61 -7.55 6.43
C ILE A 179 11.77 -8.54 6.60
N THR A 180 11.86 -9.57 5.76
CA THR A 180 12.93 -10.58 5.86
C THR A 180 14.31 -9.95 5.64
N LEU A 181 14.43 -9.02 4.69
CA LEU A 181 15.67 -8.29 4.44
C LEU A 181 16.04 -7.41 5.64
N GLN A 182 15.07 -6.71 6.24
CA GLN A 182 15.28 -5.90 7.45
C GLN A 182 15.65 -6.76 8.66
N GLU A 183 15.00 -7.91 8.86
CA GLU A 183 15.33 -8.90 9.90
C GLU A 183 16.80 -9.35 9.81
N GLN A 184 17.31 -9.52 8.59
CA GLN A 184 18.70 -9.93 8.35
C GLN A 184 19.73 -8.85 8.73
N GLU A 185 19.32 -7.58 8.85
CA GLU A 185 20.20 -6.49 9.27
C GLU A 185 20.49 -6.49 10.78
N GLY A 186 19.68 -7.21 11.56
CA GLY A 186 19.90 -7.44 12.98
C GLY A 186 18.63 -7.30 13.82
N GLU A 187 18.73 -7.57 15.12
CA GLU A 187 17.58 -7.64 16.03
C GLU A 187 16.89 -6.29 16.25
N ALA A 188 17.58 -5.18 16.01
CA ALA A 188 17.11 -3.82 16.23
C ALA A 188 16.33 -3.20 15.05
N PHE A 189 15.95 -4.00 14.05
CA PHE A 189 15.17 -3.46 12.92
C PHE A 189 13.77 -3.02 13.34
N GLU A 190 13.26 -2.01 12.64
CA GLU A 190 11.88 -1.55 12.75
C GLU A 190 11.15 -1.76 11.42
N ILE A 191 9.88 -2.13 11.50
CA ILE A 191 8.97 -2.15 10.36
C ILE A 191 8.17 -0.85 10.33
N SER A 192 7.97 -0.29 9.14
CA SER A 192 7.12 0.89 9.04
C SER A 192 5.68 0.54 9.40
N ALA A 193 5.00 1.50 10.05
CA ALA A 193 3.62 1.35 10.47
C ALA A 193 2.69 1.04 9.27
N GLY A 194 2.99 1.63 8.11
CA GLY A 194 2.34 1.35 6.82
C GLY A 194 2.49 -0.11 6.38
N VAL A 195 3.71 -0.66 6.36
CA VAL A 195 3.98 -2.07 6.00
C VAL A 195 3.23 -3.01 6.94
N TYR A 196 3.25 -2.76 8.24
CA TYR A 196 2.51 -3.53 9.23
C TYR A 196 1.00 -3.56 8.94
N THR A 197 0.38 -2.39 8.80
CA THR A 197 -1.07 -2.31 8.52
C THR A 197 -1.45 -2.93 7.19
N ASN A 198 -0.62 -2.75 6.17
CA ASN A 198 -0.85 -3.32 4.85
C ASN A 198 -0.81 -4.84 4.93
N LEU A 199 0.18 -5.45 5.59
CA LEU A 199 0.25 -6.90 5.71
C LEU A 199 -0.93 -7.49 6.50
N VAL A 200 -1.34 -6.89 7.61
CA VAL A 200 -2.55 -7.33 8.33
C VAL A 200 -3.77 -7.30 7.40
N ARG A 201 -3.99 -6.21 6.67
CA ARG A 201 -5.09 -6.08 5.70
C ARG A 201 -5.01 -7.10 4.58
N LEU A 202 -3.82 -7.30 4.00
CA LEU A 202 -3.61 -8.20 2.88
C LEU A 202 -3.82 -9.66 3.29
N ILE A 203 -3.33 -10.08 4.46
CA ILE A 203 -3.59 -11.41 5.03
C ILE A 203 -5.11 -11.59 5.19
N LEU A 204 -5.82 -10.64 5.81
CA LEU A 204 -7.27 -10.76 5.97
C LEU A 204 -8.02 -10.80 4.64
N LYS A 205 -7.52 -10.15 3.58
CA LYS A 205 -8.09 -10.22 2.23
C LYS A 205 -7.95 -11.62 1.60
N THR A 206 -7.00 -12.46 2.03
CA THR A 206 -6.90 -13.83 1.47
C THR A 206 -8.09 -14.70 1.87
N ALA A 207 -8.75 -14.43 3.01
CA ALA A 207 -9.99 -15.11 3.38
C ALA A 207 -11.14 -14.80 2.39
N GLN A 208 -11.09 -13.65 1.70
CA GLN A 208 -12.08 -13.25 0.71
C GLN A 208 -11.78 -13.82 -0.69
N GLY A 209 -10.50 -14.11 -0.98
CA GLY A 209 -10.03 -14.51 -2.32
C GLY A 209 -10.19 -15.98 -2.66
N ASN A 210 -10.43 -16.85 -1.67
CA ASN A 210 -10.46 -18.31 -1.88
C ASN A 210 -11.87 -18.93 -1.80
N ASN A 211 -12.87 -18.13 -1.48
CA ASN A 211 -14.18 -18.64 -1.13
C ASN A 211 -15.22 -17.78 -1.86
N THR A 212 -15.43 -18.04 -3.14
CA THR A 212 -16.66 -17.64 -3.82
C THR A 212 -17.52 -18.86 -4.04
N ASP A 213 -18.82 -18.76 -3.75
CA ASP A 213 -19.78 -19.78 -4.15
C ASP A 213 -19.84 -19.90 -5.69
N PRO A 214 -20.53 -20.92 -6.25
CA PRO A 214 -20.67 -21.08 -7.69
C PRO A 214 -21.29 -19.87 -8.41
N ASP A 215 -21.94 -18.95 -7.69
CA ASP A 215 -22.55 -17.73 -8.19
C ASP A 215 -21.63 -16.49 -8.04
N GLY A 216 -20.38 -16.69 -7.61
CA GLY A 216 -19.38 -15.63 -7.46
C GLY A 216 -19.52 -14.79 -6.18
N ARG A 217 -20.33 -15.21 -5.22
CA ARG A 217 -20.53 -14.50 -3.94
C ARG A 217 -19.48 -14.95 -2.94
N PRO A 218 -18.86 -14.05 -2.16
CA PRO A 218 -17.92 -14.45 -1.14
C PRO A 218 -18.61 -15.35 -0.10
N ILE A 219 -18.17 -16.61 0.03
CA ILE A 219 -18.50 -17.45 1.18
C ILE A 219 -17.71 -16.85 2.34
N VAL A 220 -18.40 -16.07 3.18
CA VAL A 220 -17.90 -15.63 4.47
C VAL A 220 -17.88 -16.86 5.40
N GLY A 221 -16.89 -17.71 5.20
CA GLY A 221 -16.60 -18.87 6.03
C GLY A 221 -15.48 -18.54 7.02
N GLN A 222 -15.53 -19.17 8.19
CA GLN A 222 -14.51 -19.10 9.24
C GLN A 222 -13.18 -19.70 8.75
N ASP A 223 -12.45 -18.99 7.90
CA ASP A 223 -11.06 -19.31 7.61
C ASP A 223 -10.21 -18.98 8.84
N THR A 224 -10.35 -19.85 9.84
CA THR A 224 -9.64 -19.78 11.12
C THR A 224 -8.13 -19.74 10.89
N GLU A 225 -7.63 -20.35 9.81
CA GLU A 225 -6.22 -20.29 9.45
C GLU A 225 -5.79 -18.87 9.07
N VAL A 226 -6.55 -18.17 8.21
CA VAL A 226 -6.23 -16.78 7.84
C VAL A 226 -6.25 -15.85 9.04
N PHE A 227 -7.25 -15.95 9.91
CA PHE A 227 -7.32 -15.12 11.12
C PHE A 227 -6.19 -15.45 12.11
N ASN A 228 -5.85 -16.73 12.29
CA ASN A 228 -4.72 -17.15 13.11
C ASN A 228 -3.40 -16.62 12.55
N ARG A 229 -3.20 -16.67 11.24
CA ARG A 229 -2.02 -16.10 10.57
C ARG A 229 -1.93 -14.58 10.77
N ALA A 230 -3.05 -13.87 10.68
CA ALA A 230 -3.10 -12.43 10.92
C ALA A 230 -2.75 -12.09 12.38
N HIS A 231 -3.26 -12.85 13.34
CA HIS A 231 -2.89 -12.70 14.75
C HIS A 231 -1.41 -13.00 15.00
N GLN A 232 -0.90 -14.13 14.47
CA GLN A 232 0.51 -14.48 14.59
C GLN A 232 1.42 -13.40 14.00
N PHE A 233 1.06 -12.82 12.86
CA PHE A 233 1.78 -11.69 12.28
C PHE A 233 1.74 -10.47 13.21
N ALA A 234 0.54 -10.05 13.65
CA ALA A 234 0.36 -8.90 14.51
C ALA A 234 1.17 -9.03 15.80
N ASP A 235 1.09 -10.18 16.46
CA ASP A 235 1.73 -10.43 17.75
C ASP A 235 3.26 -10.58 17.61
N ARG A 236 3.75 -11.20 16.52
CA ARG A 236 5.19 -11.33 16.23
C ARG A 236 5.88 -10.00 15.98
N TYR A 237 5.19 -9.08 15.29
CA TYR A 237 5.82 -7.85 14.80
C TYR A 237 5.43 -6.58 15.55
N GLN A 238 4.60 -6.66 16.59
CA GLN A 238 4.22 -5.49 17.39
C GLN A 238 5.45 -4.74 17.96
N ASP A 239 6.44 -5.46 18.48
CA ASP A 239 7.63 -4.85 19.08
C ASP A 239 8.63 -4.32 18.05
N LYS A 240 8.39 -4.61 16.76
CA LYS A 240 9.15 -4.06 15.64
C LYS A 240 8.53 -2.78 15.09
N LEU A 241 7.38 -2.35 15.59
CA LEU A 241 6.82 -1.04 15.27
C LEU A 241 7.60 0.07 16.01
N PRO A 242 7.73 1.27 15.40
CA PRO A 242 8.34 2.42 16.06
C PRO A 242 7.59 2.75 17.34
N GLY A 243 8.34 2.96 18.43
CA GLY A 243 7.76 3.09 19.77
C GLY A 243 6.65 4.16 19.88
N ALA A 244 6.80 5.27 19.14
CA ALA A 244 5.84 6.38 19.15
C ALA A 244 4.44 6.03 18.58
N VAL A 245 4.33 4.97 17.78
CA VAL A 245 3.07 4.58 17.10
C VAL A 245 2.66 3.14 17.38
N ARG A 246 3.52 2.34 18.01
CA ARG A 246 3.37 0.90 18.26
C ARG A 246 2.00 0.52 18.79
N GLU A 247 1.61 1.06 19.94
CA GLU A 247 0.36 0.71 20.63
C GLU A 247 -0.85 0.94 19.72
N LYS A 248 -0.89 2.10 19.04
CA LYS A 248 -2.04 2.49 18.23
C LYS A 248 -2.20 1.62 16.97
N TYR A 249 -1.08 1.33 16.29
CA TYR A 249 -1.11 0.49 15.09
C TYR A 249 -1.37 -0.98 15.43
N TYR A 250 -0.81 -1.47 16.55
CA TYR A 250 -1.10 -2.81 17.04
C TYR A 250 -2.59 -2.96 17.39
N ALA A 251 -3.14 -2.04 18.18
CA ALA A 251 -4.55 -2.04 18.56
C ALA A 251 -5.47 -1.95 17.34
N TYR A 252 -5.16 -1.08 16.37
CA TYR A 252 -5.89 -1.02 15.11
C TYR A 252 -5.85 -2.36 14.35
N GLY A 253 -4.66 -2.99 14.27
CA GLY A 253 -4.49 -4.30 13.65
C GLY A 253 -5.34 -5.37 14.33
N LYS A 254 -5.33 -5.45 15.67
CA LYS A 254 -6.14 -6.40 16.44
C LYS A 254 -7.63 -6.14 16.25
N ALA A 255 -8.08 -4.89 16.34
CA ALA A 255 -9.47 -4.51 16.08
C ALA A 255 -9.94 -4.97 14.70
N LEU A 256 -9.11 -4.75 13.67
CA LEU A 256 -9.43 -5.16 12.31
C LEU A 256 -9.53 -6.70 12.17
N ILE A 257 -8.62 -7.46 12.79
CA ILE A 257 -8.67 -8.93 12.76
C ILE A 257 -9.95 -9.42 13.43
N TYR A 258 -10.26 -8.93 14.64
CA TYR A 258 -11.47 -9.31 15.36
C TYR A 258 -12.74 -8.95 14.61
N PHE A 259 -12.81 -7.74 14.03
CA PHE A 259 -13.94 -7.31 13.22
C PHE A 259 -14.16 -8.26 12.02
N ARG A 260 -13.08 -8.62 11.30
CA ARG A 260 -13.19 -9.52 10.14
C ARG A 260 -13.53 -10.96 10.52
N SER A 261 -13.17 -11.39 11.73
CA SER A 261 -13.57 -12.70 12.28
C SER A 261 -15.01 -12.74 12.82
N GLY A 262 -15.73 -11.62 12.83
CA GLY A 262 -17.09 -11.50 13.38
C GLY A 262 -17.14 -11.32 14.90
N ASN A 263 -16.00 -11.19 15.58
CA ASN A 263 -15.96 -10.92 17.02
C ASN A 263 -16.00 -9.40 17.28
N TYR A 264 -17.19 -8.83 17.15
CA TYR A 264 -17.40 -7.39 17.25
C TYR A 264 -17.16 -6.82 18.66
N GLU A 265 -17.44 -7.58 19.72
CA GLU A 265 -17.12 -7.17 21.10
C GLU A 265 -15.62 -6.97 21.29
N ALA A 266 -14.82 -7.98 20.93
CA ALA A 266 -13.38 -7.86 21.03
C ALA A 266 -12.86 -6.71 20.16
N ALA A 267 -13.37 -6.56 18.94
CA ALA A 267 -13.00 -5.46 18.06
C ALA A 267 -13.28 -4.08 18.68
N PHE A 268 -14.42 -3.93 19.37
CA PHE A 268 -14.81 -2.69 20.04
C PHE A 268 -13.85 -2.33 21.17
N GLN A 269 -13.51 -3.30 22.02
CA GLN A 269 -12.56 -3.08 23.11
C GLN A 269 -11.19 -2.60 22.62
N TRP A 270 -10.73 -3.06 21.46
CA TRP A 270 -9.47 -2.62 20.87
C TRP A 270 -9.51 -1.24 20.21
N ILE A 271 -10.67 -0.79 19.72
CA ILE A 271 -10.77 0.44 18.92
C ILE A 271 -11.42 1.62 19.64
N LYS A 272 -12.18 1.40 20.71
CA LYS A 272 -12.96 2.46 21.38
C LYS A 272 -12.08 3.60 21.90
N ASP A 273 -10.92 3.27 22.45
CA ASP A 273 -9.99 4.23 23.07
C ASP A 273 -8.88 4.71 22.11
N LEU A 274 -8.96 4.33 20.82
CA LEU A 274 -7.97 4.78 19.84
C LEU A 274 -8.12 6.28 19.52
N ASP A 275 -7.29 7.09 20.17
CA ASP A 275 -7.17 8.52 19.90
C ASP A 275 -6.58 8.82 18.52
N ARG A 276 -6.75 10.07 18.08
CA ARG A 276 -6.14 10.56 16.84
C ARG A 276 -4.65 10.22 16.79
N ILE A 277 -4.26 9.58 15.68
CA ILE A 277 -2.88 9.30 15.31
C ILE A 277 -2.37 10.49 14.48
N ARG A 278 -1.08 10.78 14.53
CA ARG A 278 -0.49 11.87 13.73
C ARG A 278 -0.66 11.65 12.23
N GLU A 279 -0.63 10.38 11.79
CA GLU A 279 -0.80 10.01 10.39
C GLU A 279 -2.27 10.10 9.98
N LEU A 280 -2.54 10.82 8.89
CA LEU A 280 -3.91 11.11 8.46
C LEU A 280 -4.64 9.86 7.95
N PHE A 281 -3.96 9.02 7.14
CA PHE A 281 -4.56 7.85 6.50
C PHE A 281 -5.15 6.86 7.51
N ILE A 282 -4.40 6.53 8.55
CA ILE A 282 -4.85 5.57 9.57
C ILE A 282 -6.05 6.10 10.36
N ASN A 283 -6.18 7.42 10.56
CA ASN A 283 -7.35 7.98 11.23
C ASN A 283 -8.63 7.76 10.41
N PHE A 284 -8.56 7.91 9.09
CA PHE A 284 -9.71 7.61 8.23
C PHE A 284 -10.07 6.14 8.31
N ASP A 285 -9.08 5.26 8.26
CA ASP A 285 -9.30 3.82 8.35
C ASP A 285 -9.88 3.38 9.71
N ILE A 286 -9.45 4.02 10.81
CA ILE A 286 -10.03 3.83 12.15
C ILE A 286 -11.50 4.25 12.15
N LYS A 287 -11.82 5.43 11.60
CA LYS A 287 -13.19 5.95 11.57
C LYS A 287 -14.12 5.09 10.74
N VAL A 288 -13.67 4.61 9.59
CA VAL A 288 -14.46 3.66 8.81
C VAL A 288 -14.68 2.37 9.59
N LEU A 289 -13.62 1.78 10.16
CA LEU A 289 -13.75 0.54 10.91
C LEU A 289 -14.71 0.70 12.11
N ARG A 290 -14.66 1.83 12.82
CA ARG A 290 -15.62 2.16 13.89
C ARG A 290 -17.04 2.23 13.38
N LEU A 291 -17.31 2.98 12.30
CA LEU A 291 -18.66 3.08 11.74
C LEU A 291 -19.22 1.71 11.33
N GLN A 292 -18.39 0.89 10.68
CA GLN A 292 -18.78 -0.47 10.33
C GLN A 292 -19.09 -1.28 11.59
N LEU A 293 -18.21 -1.25 12.59
CA LEU A 293 -18.36 -1.98 13.83
C LEU A 293 -19.60 -1.58 14.64
N LEU A 294 -19.85 -0.27 14.77
CA LEU A 294 -21.02 0.22 15.50
C LEU A 294 -22.31 -0.24 14.82
N LEU A 295 -22.37 -0.25 13.48
CA LEU A 295 -23.53 -0.76 12.76
C LEU A 295 -23.72 -2.27 13.00
N GLU A 296 -22.63 -3.05 12.99
CA GLU A 296 -22.71 -4.49 13.30
C GLU A 296 -23.24 -4.73 14.73
N MET A 297 -22.76 -3.96 15.69
CA MET A 297 -23.21 -4.06 17.08
C MET A 297 -24.69 -3.68 17.22
N ASP A 298 -25.14 -2.63 16.53
CA ASP A 298 -26.53 -2.16 16.54
C ASP A 298 -27.50 -3.17 15.89
N ILE A 299 -27.06 -3.81 14.80
CA ILE A 299 -27.82 -4.88 14.14
C ILE A 299 -27.99 -6.10 15.07
N ILE A 300 -26.99 -6.40 15.90
CA ILE A 300 -27.01 -7.56 16.81
C ILE A 300 -27.79 -7.24 18.10
N ASP A 301 -27.65 -6.03 18.63
CA ASP A 301 -28.20 -5.58 19.90
C ASP A 301 -28.51 -4.08 19.82
N ASP A 302 -29.78 -3.78 19.59
CA ASP A 302 -30.34 -2.46 19.32
C ASP A 302 -30.20 -1.44 20.46
N ARG A 303 -29.90 -1.91 21.68
CA ARG A 303 -29.68 -1.06 22.86
C ARG A 303 -28.22 -0.99 23.27
N ARG A 304 -27.32 -1.62 22.52
CA ARG A 304 -25.91 -1.68 22.90
C ARG A 304 -25.22 -0.34 22.74
N LEU A 305 -25.48 0.37 21.63
CA LEU A 305 -24.92 1.70 21.43
C LEU A 305 -25.35 2.67 22.53
N GLU A 306 -26.62 2.61 22.93
CA GLU A 306 -27.14 3.41 24.05
C GLU A 306 -26.43 3.09 25.38
N ARG A 307 -26.20 1.80 25.69
CA ARG A 307 -25.50 1.37 26.91
C ARG A 307 -24.04 1.80 26.94
N GLU A 308 -23.37 1.78 25.79
CA GLU A 308 -21.98 2.23 25.65
C GLU A 308 -21.88 3.76 25.51
N GLY A 309 -23.00 4.49 25.48
CA GLY A 309 -23.03 5.94 25.31
C GLY A 309 -22.52 6.41 23.94
N MET A 310 -22.61 5.56 22.93
CA MET A 310 -22.09 5.82 21.59
C MET A 310 -23.18 6.37 20.67
N ILE A 311 -22.89 7.47 19.98
CA ILE A 311 -23.80 8.12 19.03
C ILE A 311 -23.24 7.94 17.62
N MET A 312 -23.97 7.20 16.76
CA MET A 312 -23.54 6.92 15.38
C MET A 312 -23.33 8.21 14.56
N GLU A 313 -24.22 9.18 14.74
CA GLU A 313 -24.18 10.48 14.08
C GLU A 313 -22.89 11.25 14.36
N ASP A 314 -22.34 11.15 15.58
CA ASP A 314 -21.10 11.82 15.95
C ASP A 314 -19.90 11.23 15.19
N GLU A 315 -19.87 9.92 15.01
CA GLU A 315 -18.83 9.25 14.23
C GLU A 315 -18.96 9.55 12.73
N ILE A 316 -20.18 9.63 12.20
CA ILE A 316 -20.46 10.07 10.82
C ILE A 316 -19.97 11.50 10.63
N GLU A 317 -20.28 12.40 11.56
CA GLU A 317 -19.87 13.81 11.50
C GLU A 317 -18.36 13.98 11.62
N SER A 318 -17.72 13.18 12.48
CA SER A 318 -16.28 13.16 12.61
C SER A 318 -15.61 12.78 11.28
N LEU A 319 -16.08 11.74 10.59
CA LEU A 319 -15.53 11.34 9.29
C LEU A 319 -15.77 12.43 8.22
N ARG A 320 -16.97 13.02 8.19
CA ARG A 320 -17.30 14.15 7.30
C ARG A 320 -16.37 15.34 7.51
N SER A 321 -16.14 15.71 8.77
CA SER A 321 -15.27 16.81 9.15
C SER A 321 -13.82 16.57 8.73
N MET A 322 -13.33 15.34 8.86
CA MET A 322 -11.99 14.96 8.38
C MET A 322 -11.86 15.08 6.86
N LEU A 323 -12.86 14.63 6.09
CA LEU A 323 -12.86 14.78 4.62
C LEU A 323 -12.88 16.24 4.20
N LYS A 324 -13.69 17.06 4.89
CA LYS A 324 -13.73 18.50 4.66
C LYS A 324 -12.37 19.15 4.93
N TYR A 325 -11.72 18.80 6.05
CA TYR A 325 -10.41 19.34 6.40
C TYR A 325 -9.34 18.95 5.37
N ASP A 326 -9.28 17.69 4.93
CA ASP A 326 -8.33 17.26 3.89
C ASP A 326 -8.57 18.05 2.59
N LYS A 327 -9.82 18.16 2.14
CA LYS A 327 -10.17 18.88 0.90
C LYS A 327 -9.76 20.36 0.90
N TYR A 328 -9.94 21.07 2.02
CA TYR A 328 -9.81 22.53 2.04
C TYR A 328 -8.54 23.05 2.73
N ASN A 329 -7.94 22.28 3.64
CA ASN A 329 -6.86 22.79 4.50
C ASN A 329 -5.52 22.11 4.24
N SER A 330 -5.52 20.82 3.87
CA SER A 330 -4.29 20.07 3.65
C SER A 330 -4.59 18.83 2.80
N PRO A 331 -4.71 18.98 1.47
CA PRO A 331 -5.03 17.85 0.59
C PRO A 331 -3.86 16.88 0.59
N LYS A 332 -3.98 15.82 1.39
CA LYS A 332 -2.98 14.77 1.51
C LYS A 332 -3.42 13.49 0.81
N LEU A 333 -4.73 13.24 0.78
CA LEU A 333 -5.30 12.10 0.08
C LEU A 333 -5.31 12.34 -1.44
N ALA A 334 -4.89 11.35 -2.21
CA ALA A 334 -5.09 11.30 -3.66
C ALA A 334 -6.47 10.68 -3.95
N TYR A 335 -6.48 9.54 -4.64
CA TYR A 335 -7.67 8.73 -4.92
C TYR A 335 -8.39 8.25 -3.64
N GLN A 336 -7.70 8.24 -2.48
CA GLN A 336 -8.29 7.82 -1.22
C GLN A 336 -9.41 8.77 -0.74
N SER A 337 -9.39 10.05 -1.13
CA SER A 337 -10.43 11.02 -0.77
C SER A 337 -11.79 10.65 -1.35
N GLU A 338 -11.82 10.30 -2.63
CA GLU A 338 -13.02 9.85 -3.35
C GLU A 338 -13.58 8.57 -2.71
N TYR A 339 -12.69 7.64 -2.37
CA TYR A 339 -13.02 6.40 -1.68
C TYR A 339 -13.73 6.62 -0.34
N PHE A 340 -13.17 7.43 0.55
CA PHE A 340 -13.79 7.68 1.85
C PHE A 340 -15.09 8.50 1.72
N GLN A 341 -15.17 9.37 0.72
CA GLN A 341 -16.38 10.12 0.42
C GLN A 341 -17.50 9.20 -0.09
N GLU A 342 -17.19 8.24 -0.95
CA GLU A 342 -18.12 7.23 -1.43
C GLU A 342 -18.61 6.34 -0.28
N PHE A 343 -17.69 5.86 0.57
CA PHE A 343 -18.05 5.11 1.77
C PHE A 343 -19.02 5.89 2.66
N LEU A 344 -18.70 7.14 3.01
CA LEU A 344 -19.55 7.98 3.87
C LEU A 344 -20.95 8.16 3.28
N ASN A 345 -21.04 8.38 1.97
CA ASN A 345 -22.32 8.57 1.29
C ASN A 345 -23.18 7.30 1.35
N LEU A 346 -22.60 6.14 1.03
CA LEU A 346 -23.29 4.85 1.06
C LEU A 346 -23.66 4.44 2.49
N PHE A 347 -22.76 4.68 3.46
CA PHE A 347 -23.01 4.40 4.88
C PHE A 347 -24.19 5.19 5.41
N ARG A 348 -24.29 6.50 5.11
CA ARG A 348 -25.45 7.31 5.53
C ARG A 348 -26.76 6.82 4.94
N LYS A 349 -26.76 6.41 3.66
CA LYS A 349 -27.94 5.85 3.00
C LYS A 349 -28.34 4.51 3.61
N LEU A 350 -27.38 3.62 3.85
CA LEU A 350 -27.61 2.34 4.51
C LEU A 350 -28.13 2.52 5.93
N TYR A 351 -27.51 3.40 6.72
CA TYR A 351 -27.92 3.65 8.10
C TYR A 351 -29.32 4.26 8.19
N HIS A 352 -29.64 5.25 7.34
CA HIS A 352 -30.99 5.79 7.24
C HIS A 352 -32.01 4.71 6.82
N PHE A 353 -31.64 3.86 5.85
CA PHE A 353 -32.46 2.75 5.42
C PHE A 353 -32.71 1.77 6.57
N TYR A 354 -31.66 1.36 7.30
CA TYR A 354 -31.73 0.53 8.50
C TYR A 354 -32.68 1.11 9.54
N ASN A 355 -32.47 2.35 10.00
CA ASN A 355 -33.31 2.99 11.02
C ASN A 355 -34.77 3.11 10.60
N LYS A 356 -35.02 3.42 9.32
CA LYS A 356 -36.37 3.53 8.80
C LYS A 356 -37.08 2.19 8.84
N HIS A 357 -36.36 1.10 8.58
CA HIS A 357 -36.98 -0.13 8.13
C HIS A 357 -36.85 -1.26 9.13
N ALA A 358 -35.75 -1.42 9.86
CA ALA A 358 -35.34 -2.60 10.63
C ALA A 358 -36.43 -3.27 11.49
N TRP A 359 -37.40 -2.50 11.99
CA TRP A 359 -38.44 -2.95 12.92
C TRP A 359 -39.85 -3.13 12.30
N MET A 360 -40.01 -2.93 10.99
CA MET A 360 -41.29 -3.05 10.30
C MET A 360 -41.45 -4.41 9.59
N PHE A 361 -42.65 -5.00 9.64
CA PHE A 361 -43.03 -6.18 8.85
C PHE A 361 -43.36 -5.74 7.41
N ARG A 362 -42.53 -6.10 6.41
CA ARG A 362 -42.54 -5.41 5.09
C ARG A 362 -43.03 -6.23 3.90
N PHE A 363 -43.81 -7.28 4.14
CA PHE A 363 -44.33 -8.08 3.04
C PHE A 363 -45.29 -7.24 2.17
N GLY A 364 -44.85 -6.85 0.97
CA GLY A 364 -45.65 -6.08 0.02
C GLY A 364 -45.46 -4.55 0.04
N ASP A 365 -44.51 -4.01 0.80
CA ASP A 365 -44.23 -2.56 0.78
C ASP A 365 -43.44 -2.17 -0.50
N ALA A 366 -44.15 -1.59 -1.47
CA ALA A 366 -43.56 -1.11 -2.72
C ALA A 366 -42.48 -0.03 -2.51
N VAL A 367 -42.61 0.82 -1.48
CA VAL A 367 -41.64 1.86 -1.16
C VAL A 367 -40.35 1.22 -0.67
N TYR A 368 -40.44 0.25 0.24
CA TYR A 368 -39.27 -0.51 0.71
C TYR A 368 -38.52 -1.17 -0.46
N HIS A 369 -39.22 -1.92 -1.31
CA HIS A 369 -38.58 -2.62 -2.44
C HIS A 369 -37.95 -1.66 -3.43
N HIS A 370 -38.58 -0.51 -3.70
CA HIS A 370 -37.99 0.53 -4.56
C HIS A 370 -36.72 1.12 -3.93
N GLN A 371 -36.77 1.54 -2.66
CA GLN A 371 -35.62 2.09 -1.95
C GLN A 371 -34.46 1.07 -1.87
N ARG A 372 -34.76 -0.19 -1.59
CA ARG A 372 -33.78 -1.29 -1.56
C ARG A 372 -33.13 -1.47 -2.92
N LYS A 373 -33.92 -1.47 -4.01
CA LYS A 373 -33.40 -1.63 -5.38
C LYS A 373 -32.47 -0.49 -5.78
N VAL A 374 -32.83 0.75 -5.43
CA VAL A 374 -31.98 1.93 -5.68
C VAL A 374 -30.65 1.79 -4.92
N LEU A 375 -30.70 1.50 -3.62
CA LEU A 375 -29.51 1.37 -2.79
C LEU A 375 -28.61 0.20 -3.25
N LEU A 376 -29.20 -0.93 -3.65
CA LEU A 376 -28.48 -2.06 -4.22
C LEU A 376 -27.72 -1.67 -5.50
N ALA A 377 -28.36 -0.92 -6.40
CA ALA A 377 -27.72 -0.46 -7.63
C ALA A 377 -26.52 0.48 -7.33
N GLU A 378 -26.66 1.37 -6.35
CA GLU A 378 -25.55 2.24 -5.93
C GLU A 378 -24.40 1.44 -5.29
N MET A 379 -24.70 0.44 -4.44
CA MET A 379 -23.67 -0.42 -3.85
C MET A 379 -22.97 -1.30 -4.89
N LEU A 380 -23.69 -1.77 -5.92
CA LEU A 380 -23.10 -2.48 -7.05
C LEU A 380 -22.21 -1.58 -7.92
N ALA A 381 -22.51 -0.29 -7.98
CA ALA A 381 -21.68 0.70 -8.67
C ALA A 381 -20.46 1.15 -7.84
N CYS A 382 -20.46 0.89 -6.53
CA CYS A 382 -19.38 1.30 -5.62
C CYS A 382 -18.05 0.68 -6.01
N ARG A 383 -17.02 1.53 -6.12
CA ARG A 383 -15.68 1.09 -6.47
C ARG A 383 -14.90 0.76 -5.20
N TYR A 384 -14.95 -0.52 -4.81
CA TYR A 384 -13.93 -1.16 -3.96
C TYR A 384 -13.87 -0.66 -2.49
N PRO A 385 -13.03 -1.26 -1.62
CA PRO A 385 -13.20 -2.54 -0.92
C PRO A 385 -14.49 -2.74 -0.09
N TYR A 386 -15.38 -1.74 0.04
CA TYR A 386 -16.54 -1.86 0.96
C TYR A 386 -17.79 -2.47 0.34
N GLN A 387 -17.83 -2.58 -0.99
CA GLN A 387 -18.99 -3.08 -1.73
C GLN A 387 -19.58 -4.36 -1.12
N GLN A 388 -18.75 -5.40 -0.93
CA GLN A 388 -19.23 -6.68 -0.40
C GLN A 388 -19.81 -6.56 1.02
N TRP A 389 -19.21 -5.71 1.85
CA TRP A 389 -19.74 -5.45 3.19
C TRP A 389 -21.10 -4.75 3.13
N PHE A 390 -21.21 -3.70 2.30
CA PHE A 390 -22.48 -2.99 2.09
C PHE A 390 -23.60 -3.90 1.57
N LEU A 391 -23.30 -4.75 0.58
CA LEU A 391 -24.25 -5.72 0.03
C LEU A 391 -24.73 -6.70 1.11
N ALA A 392 -23.79 -7.27 1.87
CA ALA A 392 -24.12 -8.18 2.97
C ALA A 392 -24.98 -7.51 4.06
N LYS A 393 -24.70 -6.24 4.40
CA LYS A 393 -25.53 -5.50 5.36
C LYS A 393 -26.93 -5.21 4.80
N LEU A 394 -27.05 -4.80 3.54
CA LEU A 394 -28.35 -4.55 2.91
C LEU A 394 -29.21 -5.83 2.84
N GLU A 395 -28.60 -7.00 2.67
CA GLU A 395 -29.28 -8.29 2.70
C GLU A 395 -29.75 -8.70 4.11
N ALA A 396 -29.00 -8.32 5.15
CA ALA A 396 -29.36 -8.61 6.54
C ALA A 396 -30.60 -7.82 7.02
N ILE A 397 -30.86 -6.66 6.43
CA ILE A 397 -32.05 -5.84 6.72
C ILE A 397 -33.25 -6.44 5.99
N LYS A 398 -33.93 -7.40 6.62
CA LYS A 398 -35.13 -8.04 6.06
C LYS A 398 -36.36 -7.16 6.21
#